data_AF-A0A7C6U896-F1
#
_entry.id   AF-A0A7C6U896-F1
#
_cell.length_a   1.000
_cell.length_b   1.000
_cell.length_c   1.000
_cell.angle_alpha   90.00
_cell.angle_beta   90.00
_cell.angle_gamma   90.00
#
_symmetry.space_group_name_H-M   'P 1'
#
loop_
_entity.id
_entity.type
_entity.pdbx_description
1 polymer ?
#
loop_
_entity_poly.entity_id
_entity_poly.type
_entity_poly.pdbx_seq_one_letter_code
_entity_poly.pdbx_strand_id
1 'polypeptide(L)'
;MPGRFAGRTALVTGASRGIGLGIARRLVAEGASVVITARGQEGLDAALGEIGSPERVLAVAGKSDDEDHQREVLARAEEAFGPIDLLVNNTGINPAYGRTVDLDLAAARKISEVNAIGTLAWTQKVYHSGLAERGGAIVNVASIAGLAPSPGIGWYGATKALIGRLTQELAVELGPAVRVNAVAPGVVKTRFAEALYTGEGREERMGSALPAGRLGVPDDIAGPVAFLLSDDAHWITGHTLVVDGGAHISGAGLAG
;
A
#
# COMPACT_ATOMS: atom_id res chain seq x y z
N MET A 1 -0.65 -19.84 9.49
CA MET A 1 -0.89 -20.28 10.88
C MET A 1 -1.66 -19.17 11.57
N PRO A 2 -2.69 -19.46 12.38
CA PRO A 2 -3.32 -18.44 13.23
C PRO A 2 -2.24 -17.83 14.13
N GLY A 3 -2.16 -16.49 14.20
CA GLY A 3 -1.25 -15.80 15.12
C GLY A 3 0.16 -15.51 14.60
N ARG A 4 0.41 -15.54 13.29
CA ARG A 4 1.71 -15.13 12.70
C ARG A 4 2.16 -13.74 13.16
N PHE A 5 1.22 -12.82 13.39
CA PHE A 5 1.51 -11.46 13.87
C PHE A 5 1.04 -11.22 15.30
N ALA A 6 0.85 -12.27 16.09
CA ALA A 6 0.44 -12.13 17.49
C ALA A 6 1.43 -11.24 18.26
N GLY A 7 0.90 -10.23 18.95
CA GLY A 7 1.70 -9.27 19.72
C GLY A 7 2.43 -8.22 18.86
N ARG A 8 2.18 -8.16 17.55
CA ARG A 8 2.73 -7.14 16.66
C ARG A 8 1.68 -6.07 16.35
N THR A 9 2.11 -4.82 16.30
CA THR A 9 1.25 -3.70 15.88
C THR A 9 1.60 -3.26 14.46
N ALA A 10 0.59 -3.20 13.59
CA ALA A 10 0.72 -2.82 12.19
C ALA A 10 0.01 -1.51 11.88
N LEU A 11 0.62 -0.63 11.09
CA LEU A 11 -0.02 0.55 10.51
C LEU A 11 -0.27 0.34 9.01
N VAL A 12 -1.52 0.50 8.57
CA VAL A 12 -1.90 0.47 7.15
C VAL A 12 -2.49 1.81 6.73
N THR A 13 -1.77 2.54 5.88
CA THR A 13 -2.22 3.84 5.37
C THR A 13 -3.19 3.68 4.21
N GLY A 14 -4.20 4.55 4.08
CA GLY A 14 -5.20 4.48 3.01
C GLY A 14 -6.11 3.24 3.08
N ALA A 15 -6.47 2.80 4.29
CA ALA A 15 -7.09 1.49 4.52
C ALA A 15 -8.63 1.51 4.70
N SER A 16 -9.31 2.61 4.35
CA SER A 16 -10.78 2.68 4.39
C SER A 16 -11.50 1.83 3.35
N ARG A 17 -10.79 1.33 2.32
CA ARG A 17 -11.33 0.48 1.24
C ARG A 17 -10.21 -0.13 0.39
N GLY A 18 -10.58 -1.02 -0.53
CA GLY A 18 -9.69 -1.53 -1.57
C GLY A 18 -8.50 -2.33 -1.01
N ILE A 19 -7.32 -2.19 -1.62
CA ILE A 19 -6.11 -2.92 -1.25
C ILE A 19 -5.76 -2.75 0.23
N GLY A 20 -5.75 -1.52 0.74
CA GLY A 20 -5.43 -1.24 2.14
C GLY A 20 -6.38 -1.92 3.12
N LEU A 21 -7.69 -1.94 2.81
CA LEU A 21 -8.67 -2.66 3.62
C LEU A 21 -8.44 -4.18 3.60
N GLY A 22 -8.18 -4.75 2.42
CA GLY A 22 -7.85 -6.19 2.30
C GLY A 22 -6.60 -6.57 3.10
N ILE A 23 -5.56 -5.72 3.07
CA ILE A 23 -4.34 -5.91 3.87
C ILE A 23 -4.66 -5.83 5.36
N ALA A 24 -5.40 -4.81 5.82
CA ALA A 24 -5.78 -4.66 7.22
C ALA A 24 -6.56 -5.89 7.73
N ARG A 25 -7.57 -6.35 6.96
CA ARG A 25 -8.33 -7.58 7.25
C ARG A 25 -7.43 -8.79 7.40
N ARG A 26 -6.48 -8.95 6.48
CA ARG A 26 -5.54 -10.07 6.50
C ARG A 26 -4.64 -10.06 7.73
N LEU A 27 -4.11 -8.89 8.11
CA LEU A 27 -3.23 -8.75 9.27
C LEU A 27 -3.97 -9.02 10.58
N VAL A 28 -5.20 -8.53 10.74
CA VAL A 28 -6.05 -8.84 11.91
C VAL A 28 -6.33 -10.34 12.00
N ALA A 29 -6.72 -10.96 10.88
CA ALA A 29 -6.99 -12.39 10.81
C ALA A 29 -5.75 -13.25 11.16
N GLU A 30 -4.55 -12.73 10.89
CA GLU A 30 -3.29 -13.38 11.22
C GLU A 30 -2.70 -12.97 12.59
N GLY A 31 -3.41 -12.14 13.38
CA GLY A 31 -3.10 -11.93 14.79
C GLY A 31 -2.61 -10.54 15.18
N ALA A 32 -2.43 -9.62 14.22
CA ALA A 32 -1.91 -8.29 14.50
C ALA A 32 -2.97 -7.39 15.18
N SER A 33 -2.50 -6.45 15.99
CA SER A 33 -3.23 -5.22 16.26
C SER A 33 -2.98 -4.25 15.11
N VAL A 34 -4.02 -3.66 14.53
CA VAL A 34 -3.92 -2.89 13.28
C VAL A 34 -4.45 -1.47 13.46
N VAL A 35 -3.61 -0.50 13.16
CA VAL A 35 -3.99 0.89 13.01
C VAL A 35 -4.28 1.16 11.54
N ILE A 36 -5.48 1.65 11.24
CA ILE A 36 -5.89 2.06 9.91
C ILE A 36 -6.08 3.57 9.85
N THR A 37 -5.64 4.17 8.75
CA THR A 37 -5.87 5.60 8.52
C THR A 37 -6.33 5.89 7.10
N ALA A 38 -7.20 6.88 6.96
CA ALA A 38 -7.69 7.42 5.70
C ALA A 38 -8.27 8.83 5.92
N ARG A 39 -8.60 9.53 4.83
CA ARG A 39 -9.00 10.94 4.85
C ARG A 39 -10.25 11.29 5.66
N GLY A 40 -11.19 10.35 5.85
CA GLY A 40 -12.49 10.66 6.43
C GLY A 40 -13.00 9.53 7.32
N GLN A 41 -13.67 9.93 8.40
CA GLN A 41 -14.12 9.01 9.46
C GLN A 41 -15.15 8.01 8.96
N GLU A 42 -16.15 8.45 8.18
CA GLU A 42 -17.21 7.57 7.64
C GLU A 42 -16.66 6.35 6.89
N GLY A 43 -15.63 6.54 6.07
CA GLY A 43 -14.99 5.44 5.35
C GLY A 43 -14.21 4.50 6.27
N LEU A 44 -13.66 5.01 7.37
CA LEU A 44 -12.99 4.20 8.37
C LEU A 44 -13.99 3.42 9.24
N ASP A 45 -15.14 4.02 9.56
CA ASP A 45 -16.20 3.35 10.31
C ASP A 45 -16.77 2.15 9.52
N ALA A 46 -16.98 2.33 8.22
CA ALA A 46 -17.35 1.23 7.33
C ALA A 46 -16.28 0.13 7.30
N ALA A 47 -15.00 0.51 7.19
CA ALA A 47 -13.88 -0.43 7.22
C ALA A 47 -13.80 -1.21 8.53
N LEU A 48 -14.01 -0.56 9.68
CA LEU A 48 -14.07 -1.24 10.99
C LEU A 48 -15.18 -2.30 11.01
N GLY A 49 -16.35 -1.99 10.45
CA GLY A 49 -17.45 -2.94 10.31
C GLY A 49 -17.08 -4.15 9.44
N GLU A 50 -16.35 -3.95 8.35
CA GLU A 50 -15.91 -5.03 7.45
C GLU A 50 -14.77 -5.89 8.01
N ILE A 51 -13.85 -5.31 8.79
CA ILE A 51 -12.73 -6.06 9.35
C ILE A 51 -13.20 -7.02 10.44
N GLY A 52 -14.15 -6.59 11.28
CA GLY A 52 -14.46 -7.28 12.52
C GLY A 52 -13.31 -7.13 13.51
N SER A 53 -13.49 -7.58 14.75
CA SER A 53 -12.48 -7.41 15.82
C SER A 53 -12.14 -5.95 16.17
N PRO A 54 -13.12 -5.13 16.60
CA PRO A 54 -12.89 -3.74 17.01
C PRO A 54 -11.84 -3.61 18.13
N GLU A 55 -11.62 -4.66 18.93
CA GLU A 55 -10.58 -4.72 19.95
C GLU A 55 -9.15 -4.79 19.39
N ARG A 56 -8.99 -5.11 18.10
CA ARG A 56 -7.69 -5.18 17.40
C ARG A 56 -7.52 -4.11 16.35
N VAL A 57 -8.49 -3.21 16.16
CA VAL A 57 -8.41 -2.20 15.11
C VAL A 57 -8.63 -0.81 15.66
N LEU A 58 -7.66 0.07 15.41
CA LEU A 58 -7.75 1.50 15.72
C LEU A 58 -7.87 2.29 14.42
N ALA A 59 -8.94 3.08 14.29
CA ALA A 59 -9.12 3.99 13.17
C ALA A 59 -8.76 5.43 13.55
N VAL A 60 -7.96 6.08 12.70
CA VAL A 60 -7.60 7.50 12.87
C VAL A 60 -7.77 8.23 11.53
N ALA A 61 -8.74 9.14 11.48
CA ALA A 61 -9.07 9.90 10.27
C ALA A 61 -8.15 11.10 10.10
N GLY A 62 -7.61 11.27 8.90
CA GLY A 62 -6.84 12.45 8.53
C GLY A 62 -6.11 12.28 7.20
N LYS A 63 -5.48 13.36 6.74
CA LYS A 63 -4.80 13.38 5.44
C LYS A 63 -3.44 12.70 5.58
N SER A 64 -3.14 11.80 4.66
CA SER A 64 -1.88 11.04 4.69
C SER A 64 -0.63 11.90 4.51
N ASP A 65 -0.77 13.10 3.96
CA ASP A 65 0.29 14.09 3.76
C ASP A 65 0.24 15.24 4.78
N ASP A 66 -0.43 15.03 5.91
CA ASP A 66 -0.48 15.97 7.03
C ASP A 66 0.39 15.45 8.18
N GLU A 67 1.43 16.21 8.54
CA GLU A 67 2.38 15.81 9.57
C GLU A 67 1.77 15.70 10.97
N ASP A 68 0.77 16.52 11.28
CA ASP A 68 0.10 16.56 12.59
C ASP A 68 -0.74 15.29 12.75
N HIS A 69 -1.48 14.94 11.70
CA HIS A 69 -2.20 13.67 11.60
C HIS A 69 -1.25 12.47 11.75
N GLN A 70 -0.11 12.49 11.07
CA GLN A 70 0.87 11.41 11.20
C GLN A 70 1.37 11.27 12.65
N ARG A 71 1.60 12.38 13.38
CA ARG A 71 1.97 12.33 14.80
C ARG A 71 0.83 11.80 15.67
N GLU A 72 -0.42 12.21 15.40
CA GLU A 72 -1.60 11.71 16.10
C GLU A 72 -1.73 10.18 15.95
N VAL A 73 -1.58 9.66 14.73
CA VAL A 73 -1.65 8.22 14.46
C VAL A 73 -0.67 7.43 15.32
N LEU A 74 0.58 7.89 15.39
CA LEU A 74 1.61 7.23 16.18
C LEU A 74 1.31 7.29 17.68
N ALA A 75 0.89 8.44 18.19
CA ALA A 75 0.56 8.60 19.60
C ALA A 75 -0.61 7.70 20.02
N ARG A 76 -1.66 7.64 19.18
CA ARG A 76 -2.83 6.77 19.44
C ARG A 76 -2.51 5.30 19.28
N ALA A 77 -1.60 4.94 18.37
CA ALA A 77 -1.12 3.57 18.24
C ALA A 77 -0.40 3.11 19.51
N GLU A 78 0.55 3.93 20.00
CA GLU A 78 1.31 3.67 21.22
C GLU A 78 0.39 3.45 22.43
N GLU A 79 -0.62 4.30 22.60
CA GLU A 79 -1.59 4.19 23.69
C GLU A 79 -2.46 2.91 23.59
N ALA A 80 -2.93 2.57 22.40
CA ALA A 80 -3.88 1.47 22.21
C ALA A 80 -3.20 0.10 22.18
N PHE A 81 -2.09 -0.02 21.45
CA PHE A 81 -1.47 -1.29 21.08
C PHE A 81 0.05 -1.32 21.30
N GLY A 82 0.64 -0.21 21.70
CA GLY A 82 2.09 -0.05 21.74
C GLY A 82 2.68 0.35 20.39
N PRO A 83 4.02 0.30 20.27
CA PRO A 83 4.71 0.85 19.12
C PRO A 83 4.40 0.10 17.83
N ILE A 84 4.46 0.82 16.70
CA ILE A 84 4.33 0.21 15.37
C ILE A 84 5.56 -0.65 15.05
N ASP A 85 5.35 -1.92 14.73
CA ASP A 85 6.38 -2.87 14.29
C ASP A 85 6.35 -3.16 12.78
N LEU A 86 5.18 -2.94 12.16
CA LEU A 86 4.90 -3.27 10.77
C LEU A 86 4.26 -2.06 10.08
N LEU A 87 4.83 -1.59 8.98
CA LEU A 87 4.27 -0.46 8.22
C LEU A 87 3.90 -0.89 6.81
N VAL A 88 2.68 -0.54 6.40
CA VAL A 88 2.22 -0.64 5.01
C VAL A 88 1.91 0.75 4.47
N ASN A 89 2.81 1.26 3.63
CA ASN A 89 2.58 2.49 2.88
C ASN A 89 1.70 2.19 1.66
N ASN A 90 0.38 2.24 1.86
CA ASN A 90 -0.60 1.94 0.83
C ASN A 90 -1.28 3.19 0.23
N THR A 91 -1.32 4.32 0.92
CA THR A 91 -1.97 5.54 0.38
C THR A 91 -1.43 5.89 -1.01
N GLY A 92 -2.33 6.14 -1.95
CA GLY A 92 -2.01 6.67 -3.27
C GLY A 92 -3.19 7.41 -3.89
N ILE A 93 -2.90 8.43 -4.69
CA ILE A 93 -3.88 9.19 -5.46
C ILE A 93 -3.47 9.30 -6.93
N ASN A 94 -4.48 9.43 -7.79
CA ASN A 94 -4.33 9.82 -9.19
C ASN A 94 -5.59 10.56 -9.65
N PRO A 95 -5.72 11.87 -9.34
CA PRO A 95 -6.92 12.65 -9.67
C PRO A 95 -6.98 13.09 -11.14
N ALA A 96 -5.92 12.90 -11.93
CA ALA A 96 -5.82 13.34 -13.31
C ALA A 96 -5.41 12.19 -14.22
N TYR A 97 -6.02 12.12 -15.40
CA TYR A 97 -5.74 11.14 -16.45
C TYR A 97 -5.42 11.87 -17.75
N GLY A 98 -4.52 11.30 -18.56
CA GLY A 98 -4.16 11.84 -19.88
C GLY A 98 -2.68 11.70 -20.19
N ARG A 99 -2.23 12.41 -21.24
CA ARG A 99 -0.82 12.47 -21.59
C ARG A 99 -0.06 13.24 -20.52
N THR A 100 1.09 12.73 -20.11
CA THR A 100 1.91 13.36 -19.05
C THR A 100 2.32 14.80 -19.38
N VAL A 101 2.56 15.11 -20.65
CA VAL A 101 2.96 16.46 -21.09
C VAL A 101 1.87 17.51 -20.89
N ASP A 102 0.61 17.08 -20.82
CA ASP A 102 -0.57 17.96 -20.68
C ASP A 102 -1.04 18.06 -19.21
N LEU A 103 -0.33 17.42 -18.27
CA LEU A 103 -0.71 17.37 -16.86
C LEU A 103 -0.54 18.73 -16.17
N ASP A 104 -1.58 19.18 -15.47
CA ASP A 104 -1.48 20.32 -14.55
C ASP A 104 -0.43 20.06 -13.47
N LEU A 105 0.54 20.96 -13.35
CA LEU A 105 1.63 20.84 -12.38
C LEU A 105 1.15 20.93 -10.93
N ALA A 106 0.01 21.54 -10.63
CA ALA A 106 -0.55 21.49 -9.28
C ALA A 106 -1.02 20.07 -8.93
N ALA A 107 -1.68 19.38 -9.86
CA ALA A 107 -2.01 17.96 -9.72
C ALA A 107 -0.74 17.10 -9.61
N ALA A 108 0.27 17.37 -10.44
CA ALA A 108 1.56 16.66 -10.38
C ALA A 108 2.22 16.75 -9.00
N ARG A 109 2.33 17.97 -8.44
CA ARG A 109 2.86 18.19 -7.08
C ARG A 109 2.05 17.44 -6.03
N LYS A 110 0.71 17.52 -6.10
CA LYS A 110 -0.15 16.84 -5.13
C LYS A 110 -0.01 15.31 -5.18
N ILE A 111 0.12 14.73 -6.37
CA ILE A 111 0.37 13.30 -6.55
C ILE A 111 1.73 12.92 -5.95
N SER A 112 2.78 13.71 -6.20
CA SER A 112 4.12 13.48 -5.64
C SER A 112 4.13 13.58 -4.11
N GLU A 113 3.45 14.58 -3.57
CA GLU A 113 3.34 14.81 -2.13
C GLU A 113 2.71 13.61 -1.43
N VAL A 114 1.55 13.15 -1.91
CA VAL A 114 0.84 12.04 -1.27
C VAL A 114 1.51 10.70 -1.52
N ASN A 115 1.91 10.41 -2.76
CA ASN A 115 2.38 9.07 -3.12
C ASN A 115 3.83 8.83 -2.69
N ALA A 116 4.71 9.81 -2.87
CA ALA A 116 6.15 9.63 -2.67
C ALA A 116 6.64 10.26 -1.37
N ILE A 117 6.43 11.57 -1.18
CA ILE A 117 6.88 12.26 0.02
C ILE A 117 6.17 11.71 1.26
N GLY A 118 4.86 11.47 1.18
CA GLY A 118 4.07 10.83 2.23
C GLY A 118 4.60 9.44 2.60
N THR A 119 5.02 8.63 1.62
CA THR A 119 5.63 7.31 1.88
C THR A 119 6.91 7.43 2.70
N LEU A 120 7.77 8.39 2.36
CA LEU A 120 8.98 8.67 3.14
C LEU A 120 8.64 9.20 4.53
N ALA A 121 7.69 10.14 4.64
CA ALA A 121 7.31 10.76 5.91
C ALA A 121 6.75 9.75 6.92
N TRP A 122 5.85 8.84 6.49
CA TRP A 122 5.37 7.74 7.32
C TRP A 122 6.51 6.82 7.74
N THR A 123 7.41 6.48 6.82
CA THR A 123 8.56 5.64 7.12
C THR A 123 9.48 6.28 8.16
N GLN A 124 9.81 7.57 8.01
CA GLN A 124 10.62 8.30 8.99
C GLN A 124 9.97 8.33 10.37
N LYS A 125 8.68 8.66 10.43
CA LYS A 125 7.97 8.75 11.71
C LYS A 125 7.92 7.40 12.42
N VAL A 126 7.55 6.34 11.72
CA VAL A 126 7.53 4.99 12.30
C VAL A 126 8.95 4.55 12.69
N TYR A 127 9.94 4.78 11.83
CA TYR A 127 11.34 4.45 12.10
C TYR A 127 11.85 5.09 13.40
N HIS A 128 11.66 6.41 13.54
CA HIS A 128 12.09 7.18 14.70
C HIS A 128 11.20 7.00 15.94
N SER A 129 10.01 6.38 15.81
CA SER A 129 9.18 5.97 16.96
C SER A 129 9.68 4.71 17.67
N GLY A 130 10.86 4.23 17.27
CA GLY A 130 11.59 3.15 17.93
C GLY A 130 11.69 1.85 17.12
N LEU A 131 11.25 1.87 15.86
CA LEU A 131 11.43 0.72 14.96
C LEU A 131 12.93 0.49 14.69
N ALA A 132 13.75 1.54 14.73
CA ALA A 132 15.20 1.46 14.58
C ALA A 132 15.86 0.53 15.60
N GLU A 133 15.37 0.54 16.84
CA GLU A 133 15.91 -0.25 17.95
C GLU A 133 15.24 -1.62 18.05
N ARG A 134 13.92 -1.69 17.84
CA ARG A 134 13.14 -2.94 17.98
C ARG A 134 13.22 -3.86 16.76
N GLY A 135 13.52 -3.27 15.60
CA GLY A 135 13.43 -3.92 14.31
C GLY A 135 12.00 -4.15 13.84
N GLY A 136 11.84 -4.43 12.55
CA GLY A 136 10.51 -4.58 11.96
C GLY A 136 10.51 -4.76 10.45
N ALA A 137 9.35 -4.54 9.85
CA ALA A 137 9.18 -4.67 8.40
C ALA A 137 8.29 -3.57 7.83
N ILE A 138 8.70 -3.07 6.67
CA ILE A 138 7.98 -2.06 5.89
C ILE A 138 7.67 -2.66 4.52
N VAL A 139 6.42 -2.52 4.09
CA VAL A 139 5.98 -2.85 2.73
C VAL A 139 5.37 -1.62 2.06
N ASN A 140 6.00 -1.16 0.99
CA ASN A 140 5.48 -0.08 0.16
C ASN A 140 4.59 -0.63 -0.96
N VAL A 141 3.42 -0.03 -1.17
CA VAL A 141 2.55 -0.38 -2.31
C VAL A 141 2.94 0.49 -3.50
N ALA A 142 3.77 -0.07 -4.38
CA ALA A 142 4.17 0.50 -5.66
C ALA A 142 3.07 0.25 -6.72
N SER A 143 3.45 -0.01 -7.98
CA SER A 143 2.55 -0.40 -9.07
C SER A 143 3.37 -0.92 -10.25
N ILE A 144 2.78 -1.79 -11.08
CA ILE A 144 3.39 -2.13 -12.39
C ILE A 144 3.55 -0.89 -13.30
N ALA A 145 2.77 0.18 -13.08
CA ALA A 145 2.95 1.47 -13.77
C ALA A 145 4.27 2.17 -13.42
N GLY A 146 4.95 1.75 -12.34
CA GLY A 146 6.30 2.18 -12.01
C GLY A 146 7.40 1.33 -12.64
N LEU A 147 7.05 0.19 -13.26
CA LEU A 147 7.98 -0.75 -13.87
C LEU A 147 7.96 -0.68 -15.40
N ALA A 148 6.83 -0.29 -15.98
CA ALA A 148 6.66 -0.10 -17.41
C ALA A 148 5.76 1.11 -17.70
N PRO A 149 5.88 1.72 -18.90
CA PRO A 149 5.02 2.84 -19.30
C PRO A 149 3.54 2.47 -19.21
N SER A 150 2.72 3.33 -18.61
CA SER A 150 1.28 3.15 -18.54
C SER A 150 0.57 4.41 -19.07
N PRO A 151 0.11 4.39 -20.33
CA PRO A 151 -0.57 5.53 -20.94
C PRO A 151 -1.76 6.01 -20.09
N GLY A 152 -1.93 7.33 -20.00
CA GLY A 152 -3.01 7.93 -19.22
C GLY A 152 -2.70 8.17 -17.74
N ILE A 153 -1.70 7.49 -17.16
CA ILE A 153 -1.32 7.62 -15.74
C ILE A 153 0.20 7.79 -15.54
N GLY A 154 0.88 8.40 -16.50
CA GLY A 154 2.35 8.44 -16.55
C GLY A 154 3.00 9.10 -15.34
N TRP A 155 2.44 10.21 -14.81
CA TRP A 155 2.99 10.85 -13.60
C TRP A 155 2.77 10.01 -12.34
N TYR A 156 1.61 9.37 -12.21
CA TYR A 156 1.40 8.37 -11.15
C TYR A 156 2.44 7.25 -11.25
N GLY A 157 2.67 6.70 -12.44
CA GLY A 157 3.72 5.73 -12.71
C GLY A 157 5.11 6.21 -12.26
N ALA A 158 5.48 7.46 -12.59
CA ALA A 158 6.73 8.07 -12.12
C ALA A 158 6.84 8.11 -10.59
N THR A 159 5.77 8.45 -9.87
CA THR A 159 5.78 8.40 -8.39
C THR A 159 5.95 6.98 -7.86
N LYS A 160 5.39 5.97 -8.54
CA LYS A 160 5.51 4.56 -8.14
C LYS A 160 6.89 3.98 -8.48
N ALA A 161 7.55 4.45 -9.53
CA ALA A 161 8.95 4.15 -9.81
C ALA A 161 9.88 4.71 -8.71
N LEU A 162 9.62 5.95 -8.27
CA LEU A 162 10.34 6.56 -7.14
C LEU A 162 10.19 5.73 -5.85
N ILE A 163 8.99 5.21 -5.55
CA ILE A 163 8.79 4.29 -4.41
C ILE A 163 9.63 3.03 -4.55
N GLY A 164 9.74 2.46 -5.75
CA GLY A 164 10.60 1.30 -6.01
C GLY A 164 12.07 1.59 -5.69
N ARG A 165 12.59 2.75 -6.14
CA ARG A 165 13.95 3.17 -5.81
C ARG A 165 14.13 3.47 -4.32
N LEU A 166 13.19 4.18 -3.71
CA LEU A 166 13.21 4.50 -2.28
C LEU A 166 13.23 3.23 -1.43
N THR A 167 12.49 2.19 -1.83
CA THR A 167 12.49 0.87 -1.17
C THR A 167 13.88 0.26 -1.13
N GLN A 168 14.64 0.34 -2.23
CA GLN A 168 16.01 -0.18 -2.29
C GLN A 168 16.96 0.61 -1.39
N GLU A 169 16.88 1.94 -1.41
CA GLU A 169 17.74 2.80 -0.59
C GLU A 169 17.51 2.55 0.91
N LEU A 170 16.24 2.59 1.34
CA LEU A 170 15.88 2.32 2.74
C LEU A 170 16.22 0.90 3.18
N ALA A 171 16.15 -0.10 2.29
CA ALA A 171 16.55 -1.45 2.64
C ALA A 171 18.05 -1.57 2.97
N VAL A 172 18.89 -0.78 2.30
CA VAL A 172 20.32 -0.70 2.58
C VAL A 172 20.58 0.08 3.87
N GLU A 173 19.91 1.22 4.04
CA GLU A 173 20.17 2.15 5.16
C GLU A 173 19.59 1.67 6.50
N LEU A 174 18.45 0.99 6.50
CA LEU A 174 17.76 0.57 7.73
C LEU A 174 18.07 -0.87 8.16
N GLY A 175 18.80 -1.62 7.33
CA GLY A 175 19.28 -2.95 7.66
C GLY A 175 20.41 -2.92 8.70
N PRO A 176 20.56 -3.95 9.55
CA PRO A 176 19.78 -5.18 9.59
C PRO A 176 18.48 -5.08 10.43
N ALA A 177 18.24 -3.97 11.11
CA ALA A 177 17.12 -3.84 12.05
C ALA A 177 15.76 -3.89 11.34
N VAL A 178 15.61 -3.21 10.20
CA VAL A 178 14.35 -3.09 9.49
C VAL A 178 14.46 -3.60 8.06
N ARG A 179 13.55 -4.50 7.67
CA ARG A 179 13.41 -4.92 6.28
C ARG A 179 12.46 -3.99 5.55
N VAL A 180 12.81 -3.60 4.33
CA VAL A 180 11.98 -2.72 3.50
C VAL A 180 11.78 -3.37 2.14
N ASN A 181 10.54 -3.70 1.81
CA ASN A 181 10.19 -4.29 0.52
C ASN A 181 9.03 -3.52 -0.10
N ALA A 182 8.68 -3.87 -1.33
CA ALA A 182 7.51 -3.35 -2.02
C ALA A 182 6.72 -4.45 -2.70
N VAL A 183 5.45 -4.19 -2.94
CA VAL A 183 4.64 -4.91 -3.93
C VAL A 183 4.31 -3.99 -5.09
N ALA A 184 4.26 -4.53 -6.30
CA ALA A 184 3.81 -3.83 -7.51
C ALA A 184 2.52 -4.48 -8.03
N PRO A 185 1.34 -3.99 -7.58
CA PRO A 185 0.06 -4.52 -8.05
C PRO A 185 -0.19 -4.22 -9.52
N GLY A 186 -0.85 -5.16 -10.19
CA GLY A 186 -1.56 -4.96 -11.46
C GLY A 186 -2.91 -4.24 -11.27
N VAL A 187 -3.85 -4.48 -12.19
CA VAL A 187 -5.21 -3.96 -12.05
C VAL A 187 -5.97 -4.78 -11.02
N VAL A 188 -6.36 -4.12 -9.92
CA VAL A 188 -7.13 -4.70 -8.82
C VAL A 188 -8.50 -4.05 -8.77
N LYS A 189 -9.56 -4.85 -8.68
CA LYS A 189 -10.97 -4.44 -8.60
C LYS A 189 -11.22 -3.60 -7.34
N THR A 190 -10.99 -2.30 -7.48
CA THR A 190 -11.15 -1.28 -6.44
C THR A 190 -11.76 -0.04 -7.04
N ARG A 191 -12.35 0.82 -6.20
CA ARG A 191 -12.86 2.12 -6.62
C ARG A 191 -11.79 3.03 -7.26
N PHE A 192 -10.55 2.89 -6.82
CA PHE A 192 -9.43 3.66 -7.37
C PHE A 192 -9.18 3.32 -8.85
N ALA A 193 -9.29 2.05 -9.21
CA ALA A 193 -8.99 1.55 -10.55
C ALA A 193 -10.23 1.43 -11.45
N GLU A 194 -11.43 1.79 -10.98
CA GLU A 194 -12.69 1.63 -11.73
C GLU A 194 -12.58 2.18 -13.16
N ALA A 195 -12.05 3.38 -13.33
CA ALA A 195 -11.85 4.00 -14.65
C ALA A 195 -11.08 3.14 -15.66
N LEU A 196 -10.25 2.20 -15.18
CA LEU A 196 -9.47 1.30 -16.03
C LEU A 196 -10.24 0.09 -16.52
N TYR A 197 -11.19 -0.46 -15.73
CA TYR A 197 -11.86 -1.72 -16.05
C TYR A 197 -13.38 -1.62 -16.18
N THR A 198 -14.00 -0.52 -15.77
CA THR A 198 -15.44 -0.29 -15.93
C THR A 198 -15.74 0.16 -17.37
N GLY A 199 -16.73 -0.48 -17.99
CA GLY A 199 -17.11 -0.29 -19.39
C GLY A 199 -17.57 -1.64 -19.97
N GLU A 200 -18.48 -1.62 -20.94
CA GLU A 200 -19.05 -2.85 -21.50
C GLU A 200 -17.95 -3.82 -21.99
N GLY A 201 -17.94 -5.03 -21.40
CA GLY A 201 -16.98 -6.09 -21.71
C GLY A 201 -15.51 -5.82 -21.33
N ARG A 202 -15.19 -4.66 -20.72
CA ARG A 202 -13.80 -4.26 -20.49
C ARG A 202 -13.12 -5.12 -19.41
N GLU A 203 -13.79 -5.35 -18.29
CA GLU A 203 -13.26 -6.20 -17.21
C GLU A 203 -12.96 -7.62 -17.72
N GLU A 204 -13.91 -8.24 -18.41
CA GLU A 204 -13.76 -9.60 -18.94
C GLU A 204 -12.62 -9.67 -19.94
N ARG A 205 -12.58 -8.75 -20.92
CA ARG A 205 -11.52 -8.67 -21.92
C ARG A 205 -10.14 -8.49 -21.31
N MET A 206 -10.01 -7.62 -20.31
CA MET A 206 -8.74 -7.41 -19.61
C MET A 206 -8.35 -8.65 -18.83
N GLY A 207 -9.28 -9.22 -18.06
CA GLY A 207 -9.04 -10.42 -17.25
C GLY A 207 -8.62 -11.63 -18.09
N SER A 208 -9.32 -11.89 -19.20
CA SER A 208 -9.03 -13.03 -20.08
C SER A 208 -7.69 -12.93 -20.80
N ALA A 209 -7.14 -11.72 -20.95
CA ALA A 209 -5.82 -11.49 -21.53
C ALA A 209 -4.67 -11.73 -20.54
N LEU A 210 -4.96 -11.78 -19.23
CA LEU A 210 -3.97 -12.09 -18.21
C LEU A 210 -3.74 -13.59 -18.10
N PRO A 211 -2.50 -14.07 -17.85
CA PRO A 211 -2.24 -15.47 -17.52
C PRO A 211 -3.10 -16.02 -16.37
N ALA A 212 -3.45 -15.18 -15.38
CA ALA A 212 -4.34 -15.55 -14.29
C ALA A 212 -5.83 -15.65 -14.68
N GLY A 213 -6.21 -15.22 -15.90
CA GLY A 213 -7.58 -15.30 -16.43
C GLY A 213 -8.61 -14.39 -15.76
N ARG A 214 -8.19 -13.49 -14.87
CA ARG A 214 -9.06 -12.53 -14.16
C ARG A 214 -8.28 -11.32 -13.66
N LEU A 215 -8.99 -10.23 -13.38
CA LEU A 215 -8.43 -9.12 -12.63
C LEU A 215 -8.17 -9.51 -11.16
N GLY A 216 -7.24 -8.79 -10.53
CA GLY A 216 -6.94 -8.98 -9.11
C GLY A 216 -8.08 -8.47 -8.23
N VAL A 217 -8.20 -9.04 -7.04
CA VAL A 217 -9.00 -8.53 -5.92
C VAL A 217 -8.08 -8.14 -4.76
N PRO A 218 -8.53 -7.32 -3.78
CA PRO A 218 -7.67 -6.88 -2.67
C PRO A 218 -6.91 -8.01 -1.97
N ASP A 219 -7.54 -9.18 -1.81
CA ASP A 219 -6.94 -10.34 -1.14
C ASP A 219 -5.73 -10.92 -1.89
N ASP A 220 -5.68 -10.77 -3.22
CA ASP A 220 -4.53 -11.20 -4.02
C ASP A 220 -3.27 -10.37 -3.69
N ILE A 221 -3.44 -9.13 -3.20
CA ILE A 221 -2.34 -8.27 -2.73
C ILE A 221 -2.08 -8.46 -1.24
N ALA A 222 -3.12 -8.69 -0.44
CA ALA A 222 -3.01 -8.85 0.99
C ALA A 222 -2.13 -10.03 1.41
N GLY A 223 -2.21 -11.15 0.70
CA GLY A 223 -1.37 -12.33 0.95
C GLY A 223 0.13 -12.05 0.80
N PRO A 224 0.59 -11.57 -0.37
CA PRO A 224 1.97 -11.17 -0.60
C PRO A 224 2.49 -10.10 0.37
N VAL A 225 1.67 -9.10 0.72
CA VAL A 225 2.05 -8.09 1.72
C VAL A 225 2.26 -8.72 3.09
N ALA A 226 1.34 -9.58 3.55
CA ALA A 226 1.50 -10.31 4.80
C ALA A 226 2.76 -11.20 4.78
N PHE A 227 3.05 -11.89 3.68
CA PHE A 227 4.30 -12.64 3.54
C PHE A 227 5.54 -11.76 3.73
N LEU A 228 5.63 -10.62 3.03
CA LEU A 228 6.79 -9.72 3.11
C LEU A 228 6.95 -9.07 4.51
N LEU A 229 5.86 -8.88 5.25
CA LEU A 229 5.91 -8.39 6.64
C LEU A 229 6.35 -9.47 7.64
N SER A 230 6.21 -10.74 7.30
CA SER A 230 6.43 -11.86 8.21
C SER A 230 7.88 -12.32 8.33
N ASP A 231 8.16 -13.18 9.30
CA ASP A 231 9.46 -13.84 9.50
C ASP A 231 9.79 -14.85 8.38
N ASP A 232 8.78 -15.30 7.62
CA ASP A 232 9.01 -16.13 6.42
C ASP A 232 9.82 -15.36 5.35
N ALA A 233 9.82 -14.02 5.42
CA ALA A 233 10.59 -13.13 4.54
C ALA A 233 11.85 -12.54 5.21
N HIS A 234 12.36 -13.15 6.30
CA HIS A 234 13.50 -12.61 7.07
C HIS A 234 14.78 -12.38 6.23
N TRP A 235 14.95 -13.09 5.11
CA TRP A 235 16.09 -12.93 4.19
C TRP A 235 15.77 -12.10 2.93
N ILE A 236 14.64 -11.39 2.92
CA ILE A 236 14.19 -10.57 1.78
C ILE A 236 14.11 -9.11 2.22
N THR A 237 14.92 -8.25 1.61
CA THR A 237 14.88 -6.78 1.75
C THR A 237 15.29 -6.12 0.44
N GLY A 238 14.76 -4.94 0.14
CA GLY A 238 15.01 -4.17 -1.08
C GLY A 238 14.29 -4.69 -2.33
N HIS A 239 13.41 -5.69 -2.19
CA HIS A 239 12.75 -6.32 -3.34
C HIS A 239 11.40 -5.68 -3.64
N THR A 240 11.07 -5.55 -4.93
CA THR A 240 9.72 -5.22 -5.41
C THR A 240 9.07 -6.46 -6.01
N LEU A 241 8.13 -7.06 -5.29
CA LEU A 241 7.39 -8.23 -5.74
C LEU A 241 6.23 -7.81 -6.67
N VAL A 242 6.25 -8.26 -7.92
CA VAL A 242 5.16 -8.02 -8.87
C VAL A 242 3.98 -8.94 -8.56
N VAL A 243 2.79 -8.35 -8.42
CA VAL A 243 1.54 -9.08 -8.09
C VAL A 243 0.42 -8.62 -9.03
N ASP A 244 0.39 -9.17 -10.25
CA ASP A 244 -0.39 -8.59 -11.35
C ASP A 244 -1.10 -9.63 -12.23
N GLY A 245 -1.14 -10.89 -11.82
CA GLY A 245 -1.73 -11.97 -12.61
C GLY A 245 -1.00 -12.25 -13.92
N GLY A 246 0.25 -11.79 -14.07
CA GLY A 246 1.07 -11.94 -15.27
C GLY A 246 0.93 -10.79 -16.28
N ALA A 247 0.28 -9.68 -15.91
CA ALA A 247 0.04 -8.54 -16.81
C ALA A 247 1.33 -7.93 -17.39
N HIS A 248 2.37 -7.79 -16.57
CA HIS A 248 3.63 -7.13 -16.89
C HIS A 248 4.46 -7.92 -17.90
N ILE A 249 4.40 -9.26 -17.86
CA ILE A 249 5.19 -10.13 -18.74
C ILE A 249 4.46 -10.53 -20.03
N SER A 250 3.12 -10.42 -20.05
CA SER A 250 2.29 -10.83 -21.19
C SER A 250 2.00 -9.69 -22.18
N GLY A 251 2.39 -8.44 -21.86
CA GLY A 251 2.02 -7.26 -22.65
C GLY A 251 0.55 -6.85 -22.52
N ALA A 252 -0.31 -7.68 -21.92
CA ALA A 252 -1.73 -7.42 -21.73
C ALA A 252 -2.01 -6.21 -20.82
N GLY A 253 -1.09 -5.85 -19.92
CA GLY A 253 -1.18 -4.65 -19.08
C GLY A 253 -0.85 -3.33 -19.80
N LEU A 254 -0.31 -3.39 -21.03
CA LEU A 254 0.18 -2.24 -21.79
C LEU A 254 -0.70 -1.88 -23.00
N ALA A 255 -1.60 -2.78 -23.40
CA ALA A 255 -2.49 -2.61 -24.54
C ALA A 255 -3.86 -2.08 -24.08
N GLY A 256 -3.90 -0.77 -23.80
CA GLY A 256 -5.13 0.01 -23.66
C GLY A 256 -5.36 0.88 -24.89
#